data_AF-A0A9N9GZG4-F1
#
_entry.id   AF-A0A9N9GZG4-F1
#
_cell.length_a   1.000
_cell.length_b   1.000
_cell.length_c   1.000
_cell.angle_alpha   90.00
_cell.angle_beta   90.00
_cell.angle_gamma   90.00
#
_symmetry.space_group_name_H-M   'P 1'
#
loop_
_entity.id
_entity.type
_entity.pdbx_description
1 polymer ?
#
loop_
_entity_poly.entity_id
_entity_poly.type
_entity_poly.pdbx_seq_one_letter_code
_entity_poly.pdbx_strand_id
1 'polypeptide(L)'
;GYGKSHILTAIACFLLRSERRVVYLPDCRELALNPVNYIKSALFLTYVDDNAKISEINACENFDQIVKFCESLNETLYFIVDQMNALDDSSNTGIKRNLDKMCADHFYIKSSSPNNQVVLHLRQKQTNEKKIELYGGFDKEEMEEWWEKHNSVLPTMNNQQKDRIEDITGNIPLFLNVLLESDCKDFEDALGYLDQQLISKIQEPMTNFSDTIPERRREFHVNLMSSFLTKKCPPSGYGVDDFDHRFFYIEDKLCH
;
A
#
# COMPACT_ATOMS: atom_id res chain seq x y z
N GLY A 1 4.08 -4.11 1.50
CA GLY A 1 5.38 -3.57 1.94
C GLY A 1 6.06 -2.65 0.94
N TYR A 2 5.60 -2.56 -0.31
CA TYR A 2 6.27 -1.86 -1.41
C TYR A 2 6.24 -0.32 -1.36
N GLY A 3 6.19 0.31 -0.19
CA GLY A 3 6.29 1.78 -0.09
C GLY A 3 5.09 2.61 -0.55
N LYS A 4 3.96 2.03 -0.99
CA LYS A 4 2.75 2.80 -1.43
C LYS A 4 2.34 3.91 -0.47
N SER A 5 2.09 3.57 0.80
CA SER A 5 1.71 4.52 1.84
C SER A 5 2.79 5.57 2.10
N HIS A 6 4.07 5.17 1.98
CA HIS A 6 5.20 6.09 2.12
C HIS A 6 5.22 7.12 1.00
N ILE A 7 5.02 6.70 -0.26
CA ILE A 7 4.92 7.58 -1.42
C ILE A 7 3.72 8.52 -1.29
N LEU A 8 2.54 8.02 -0.90
CA LEU A 8 1.35 8.88 -0.70
C LEU A 8 1.57 9.91 0.40
N THR A 9 2.21 9.51 1.51
CA THR A 9 2.57 10.43 2.60
C THR A 9 3.58 11.48 2.12
N ALA A 10 4.59 11.07 1.33
CA ALA A 10 5.57 12.00 0.76
C ALA A 10 4.90 13.02 -0.19
N ILE A 11 3.96 12.57 -1.03
CA ILE A 11 3.15 13.45 -1.88
C ILE A 11 2.32 14.42 -1.05
N ALA A 12 1.67 13.95 0.02
CA ALA A 12 0.91 14.79 0.93
C ALA A 12 1.79 15.88 1.55
N CYS A 13 2.95 15.50 2.10
CA CYS A 13 3.93 16.43 2.65
C CYS A 13 4.43 17.45 1.62
N PHE A 14 4.74 17.00 0.40
CA PHE A 14 5.20 17.89 -0.68
C PHE A 14 4.12 18.93 -1.06
N LEU A 15 2.87 18.49 -1.19
CA LEU A 15 1.74 19.36 -1.54
C LEU A 15 1.42 20.35 -0.41
N LEU A 16 1.42 19.91 0.85
CA LEU A 16 1.26 20.77 2.02
C LEU A 16 2.36 21.85 2.07
N ARG A 17 3.62 21.46 1.85
CA ARG A 17 4.76 22.40 1.78
C ARG A 17 4.69 23.37 0.60
N SER A 18 3.92 23.02 -0.42
CA SER A 18 3.65 23.85 -1.60
C SER A 18 2.35 24.66 -1.45
N GLU A 19 1.86 24.81 -0.21
CA GLU A 19 0.65 25.59 0.14
C GLU A 19 -0.61 25.11 -0.59
N ARG A 20 -0.69 23.80 -0.90
CA ARG A 20 -1.89 23.18 -1.48
C ARG A 20 -2.81 22.65 -0.38
N ARG A 21 -4.12 22.70 -0.65
CA ARG A 21 -5.15 22.13 0.22
C ARG A 21 -5.20 20.61 0.06
N VAL A 22 -4.66 19.87 1.04
CA VAL A 22 -4.56 18.40 1.00
C VAL A 22 -5.51 17.77 2.01
N VAL A 23 -6.42 16.92 1.52
CA VAL A 23 -7.25 16.05 2.34
C VAL A 23 -6.62 14.66 2.35
N TYR A 24 -5.91 14.31 3.41
CA TYR A 24 -5.23 13.01 3.52
C TYR A 24 -6.03 12.01 4.35
N LEU A 25 -6.36 10.87 3.74
CA LEU A 25 -7.12 9.76 4.32
C LEU A 25 -6.24 8.49 4.31
N PRO A 26 -5.37 8.29 5.32
CA PRO A 26 -4.37 7.22 5.33
C PRO A 26 -4.91 5.79 5.57
N ASP A 27 -6.13 5.65 6.10
CA ASP A 27 -6.70 4.34 6.41
C ASP A 27 -8.21 4.32 6.19
N CYS A 28 -8.63 3.69 5.10
CA CYS A 28 -10.05 3.63 4.77
C CYS A 28 -10.83 2.58 5.54
N ARG A 29 -10.19 1.78 6.39
CA ARG A 29 -10.89 0.95 7.37
C ARG A 29 -11.52 1.83 8.45
N GLU A 30 -10.79 2.84 8.92
CA GLU A 30 -11.32 3.84 9.85
C GLU A 30 -12.42 4.68 9.20
N LEU A 31 -12.26 5.02 7.92
CA LEU A 31 -13.31 5.68 7.15
C LEU A 31 -14.59 4.86 7.08
N ALA A 32 -14.50 3.52 6.94
CA ALA A 32 -15.66 2.65 6.92
C ALA A 32 -16.40 2.62 8.28
N LEU A 33 -15.66 2.69 9.39
CA LEU A 33 -16.21 2.63 10.74
C LEU A 33 -16.84 3.96 11.17
N ASN A 34 -16.22 5.09 10.85
CA ASN A 34 -16.63 6.41 11.31
C ASN A 34 -16.46 7.51 10.24
N PRO A 35 -17.24 7.44 9.13
CA PRO A 35 -16.96 8.23 7.93
C PRO A 35 -17.00 9.74 8.15
N VAL A 36 -17.99 10.22 8.92
CA VAL A 36 -18.22 11.65 9.12
C VAL A 36 -17.07 12.29 9.89
N ASN A 37 -16.73 11.75 11.07
CA ASN A 37 -15.69 12.35 11.91
C ASN A 37 -14.30 12.18 11.29
N TYR A 38 -14.04 11.03 10.66
CA TYR A 38 -12.76 10.76 10.01
C TYR A 38 -12.45 11.78 8.91
N ILE A 39 -13.44 12.07 8.05
CA ILE A 39 -13.29 13.08 6.99
C ILE A 39 -13.19 14.49 7.57
N LYS A 40 -14.00 14.82 8.59
CA LYS A 40 -13.90 16.13 9.26
C LYS A 40 -12.51 16.37 9.83
N SER A 41 -11.90 15.39 10.46
CA SER A 41 -10.52 15.50 10.96
C SER A 41 -9.52 15.81 9.85
N ALA A 42 -9.63 15.16 8.69
CA ALA A 42 -8.77 15.45 7.54
C ALA A 42 -9.02 16.85 6.96
N LEU A 43 -10.28 17.28 6.89
CA LEU A 43 -10.65 18.62 6.43
C LEU A 43 -10.21 19.72 7.41
N PHE A 44 -10.24 19.47 8.72
CA PHE A 44 -9.71 20.42 9.71
C PHE A 44 -8.20 20.62 9.54
N LEU A 45 -7.44 19.57 9.24
CA LEU A 45 -6.03 19.70 8.90
C LEU A 45 -5.84 20.52 7.61
N THR A 46 -6.70 20.30 6.61
CA THR A 46 -6.67 20.99 5.31
C THR A 46 -6.86 22.52 5.46
N TYR A 47 -7.68 22.93 6.43
CA TYR A 47 -8.11 24.30 6.66
C TYR A 47 -7.69 24.83 8.03
N VAL A 48 -6.56 24.36 8.56
CA VAL A 48 -6.05 24.75 9.87
C VAL A 48 -5.87 26.29 10.05
N ASP A 49 -5.75 27.01 8.93
CA ASP A 49 -5.59 28.45 8.80
C ASP A 49 -6.91 29.20 8.48
N ASP A 50 -8.04 28.52 8.32
CA ASP A 50 -9.34 29.10 7.93
C ASP A 50 -10.47 28.73 8.92
N ASN A 51 -10.63 29.57 9.94
CA ASN A 51 -11.62 29.36 11.02
C ASN A 51 -13.07 29.34 10.52
N ALA A 52 -13.38 30.05 9.43
CA ALA A 52 -14.73 30.06 8.86
C ALA A 52 -15.05 28.68 8.28
N LYS A 53 -14.14 28.14 7.46
CA LYS A 53 -14.30 26.78 6.91
C LYS A 53 -14.29 25.71 7.99
N ILE A 54 -13.44 25.83 9.01
CA ILE A 54 -13.48 24.91 10.16
C ILE A 54 -14.87 24.91 10.81
N SER A 55 -15.49 26.07 10.98
CA SER A 55 -16.83 26.18 11.57
C SER A 55 -17.90 25.53 10.68
N GLU A 56 -17.85 25.74 9.37
CA GLU A 56 -18.74 25.11 8.38
C GLU A 56 -18.60 23.58 8.36
N ILE A 57 -17.35 23.09 8.33
CA ILE A 57 -17.05 21.65 8.40
C ILE A 57 -17.58 21.10 9.72
N ASN A 58 -17.37 21.80 10.84
CA ASN A 58 -17.83 21.35 12.14
C ASN A 58 -19.37 21.26 12.24
N ALA A 59 -20.08 22.14 11.55
CA ALA A 59 -21.54 22.11 11.47
C ALA A 59 -22.11 20.95 10.63
N CYS A 60 -21.28 20.26 9.84
CA CYS A 60 -21.72 19.07 9.10
C CYS A 60 -21.98 17.90 10.06
N GLU A 61 -23.23 17.42 10.10
CA GLU A 61 -23.75 16.32 10.91
C GLU A 61 -23.68 14.97 10.19
N ASN A 62 -23.64 14.97 8.85
CA ASN A 62 -23.65 13.77 8.03
C ASN A 62 -22.78 13.91 6.78
N PHE A 63 -22.54 12.77 6.12
CA PHE A 63 -21.62 12.71 4.98
C PHE A 63 -22.14 13.52 3.78
N ASP A 64 -23.45 13.55 3.53
CA ASP A 64 -24.02 14.32 2.41
C ASP A 64 -23.81 15.83 2.57
N GLN A 65 -23.78 16.34 3.81
CA GLN A 65 -23.44 17.74 4.08
C GLN A 65 -21.95 18.03 3.80
N ILE A 66 -21.06 17.08 4.12
CA ILE A 66 -19.63 17.20 3.79
C ILE A 66 -19.44 17.20 2.26
N VAL A 67 -20.15 16.34 1.53
CA VAL A 67 -20.12 16.31 0.06
C VAL A 67 -20.53 17.68 -0.49
N LYS A 68 -21.65 18.24 -0.02
CA LYS A 68 -22.10 19.58 -0.43
C LYS A 68 -21.09 20.68 -0.11
N PHE A 69 -20.43 20.60 1.04
CA PHE A 69 -19.35 21.52 1.39
C PHE A 69 -18.25 21.47 0.33
N CYS A 70 -17.73 20.28 0.00
CA CYS A 70 -16.69 20.13 -1.01
C CYS A 70 -17.15 20.59 -2.41
N GLU A 71 -18.36 20.23 -2.83
CA GLU A 71 -18.94 20.66 -4.11
C GLU A 71 -19.10 22.20 -4.22
N SER A 72 -19.26 22.89 -3.10
CA SER A 72 -19.43 24.35 -3.06
C SER A 72 -18.13 25.15 -3.08
N LEU A 73 -16.98 24.48 -3.01
CA LEU A 73 -15.68 25.14 -2.93
C LEU A 73 -15.30 25.75 -4.29
N ASN A 74 -14.89 27.02 -4.26
CA ASN A 74 -14.26 27.69 -5.41
C ASN A 74 -12.74 27.42 -5.49
N GLU A 75 -12.26 26.35 -4.86
CA GLU A 75 -10.84 25.96 -4.83
C GLU A 75 -10.67 24.47 -5.07
N THR A 76 -9.51 24.07 -5.57
CA THR A 76 -9.21 22.67 -5.86
C THR A 76 -8.51 22.01 -4.68
N LEU A 77 -9.10 20.92 -4.19
CA LEU A 77 -8.51 20.06 -3.17
C LEU A 77 -7.67 18.93 -3.78
N TYR A 78 -6.72 18.43 -3.02
CA TYR A 78 -5.94 17.22 -3.33
C TYR A 78 -6.34 16.14 -2.32
N PHE A 79 -7.24 15.25 -2.74
CA PHE A 79 -7.61 14.07 -1.98
C PHE A 79 -6.56 12.98 -2.18
N ILE A 80 -5.92 12.60 -1.10
CA ILE A 80 -4.96 11.50 -1.08
C ILE A 80 -5.55 10.41 -0.20
N VAL A 81 -5.81 9.25 -0.78
CA VAL A 81 -6.60 8.21 -0.14
C VAL A 81 -5.88 6.87 -0.23
N ASP A 82 -5.50 6.34 0.92
CA ASP A 82 -4.79 5.07 1.03
C ASP A 82 -5.73 3.92 1.39
N GLN A 83 -5.30 2.70 1.06
CA GLN A 83 -6.02 1.45 1.37
C GLN A 83 -7.47 1.40 0.85
N MET A 84 -7.71 1.85 -0.39
CA MET A 84 -9.07 1.86 -0.97
C MET A 84 -9.76 0.51 -1.02
N ASN A 85 -8.99 -0.57 -1.01
CA ASN A 85 -9.51 -1.93 -0.94
C ASN A 85 -10.36 -2.20 0.31
N ALA A 86 -10.22 -1.42 1.38
CA ALA A 86 -11.06 -1.53 2.57
C ALA A 86 -12.55 -1.21 2.30
N LEU A 87 -12.85 -0.45 1.24
CA LEU A 87 -14.20 -0.02 0.90
C LEU A 87 -14.88 -0.89 -0.18
N ASP A 88 -14.27 -2.01 -0.58
CA ASP A 88 -14.83 -2.86 -1.64
C ASP A 88 -15.88 -3.86 -1.17
N ASP A 89 -16.14 -3.94 0.14
CA ASP A 89 -17.32 -4.64 0.65
C ASP A 89 -18.61 -3.97 0.13
N SER A 90 -19.57 -4.80 -0.28
CA SER A 90 -20.93 -4.41 -0.65
C SER A 90 -21.60 -3.48 0.38
N SER A 91 -21.29 -3.65 1.67
CA SER A 91 -21.77 -2.81 2.76
C SER A 91 -21.27 -1.35 2.67
N ASN A 92 -20.12 -1.11 2.03
CA ASN A 92 -19.43 0.18 1.97
C ASN A 92 -19.66 0.97 0.66
N THR A 93 -20.50 0.45 -0.24
CA THR A 93 -20.81 1.09 -1.53
C THR A 93 -21.32 2.53 -1.40
N GLY A 94 -22.10 2.83 -0.35
CA GLY A 94 -22.56 4.19 -0.06
C GLY A 94 -21.42 5.16 0.28
N ILE A 95 -20.48 4.71 1.11
CA ILE A 95 -19.29 5.50 1.50
C ILE A 95 -18.43 5.78 0.28
N LYS A 96 -18.16 4.75 -0.53
CA LYS A 96 -17.37 4.89 -1.76
C LYS A 96 -18.01 5.87 -2.74
N ARG A 97 -19.33 5.78 -2.95
CA ARG A 97 -20.06 6.72 -3.82
C ARG A 97 -19.99 8.16 -3.31
N ASN A 98 -20.09 8.37 -1.99
CA ASN A 98 -20.02 9.71 -1.42
C ASN A 98 -18.59 10.26 -1.48
N LEU A 99 -17.56 9.41 -1.31
CA LEU A 99 -16.17 9.77 -1.55
C LEU A 99 -15.94 10.21 -3.01
N ASP A 100 -16.45 9.44 -3.97
CA ASP A 100 -16.33 9.79 -5.40
C ASP A 100 -17.01 11.13 -5.72
N LYS A 101 -18.19 11.41 -5.16
CA LYS A 101 -18.87 12.71 -5.32
C LYS A 101 -18.06 13.86 -4.71
N MET A 102 -17.57 13.65 -3.48
CA MET A 102 -16.75 14.63 -2.77
C MET A 102 -15.51 15.01 -3.56
N CYS A 103 -14.97 14.10 -4.40
CA CYS A 103 -13.77 14.30 -5.20
C CYS A 103 -14.02 14.77 -6.64
N ALA A 104 -15.27 14.96 -7.09
CA ALA A 104 -15.61 15.05 -8.52
C ALA A 104 -14.90 16.21 -9.28
N ASP A 105 -14.65 17.33 -8.62
CA ASP A 105 -13.97 18.53 -9.17
C ASP A 105 -12.60 18.78 -8.52
N HIS A 106 -11.99 17.73 -7.97
CA HIS A 106 -10.76 17.78 -7.21
C HIS A 106 -9.74 16.75 -7.70
N PHE A 107 -8.48 16.89 -7.30
CA PHE A 107 -7.48 15.88 -7.60
C PHE A 107 -7.67 14.67 -6.69
N TYR A 108 -7.83 13.49 -7.28
CA TYR A 108 -8.04 12.25 -6.55
C TYR A 108 -6.88 11.28 -6.77
N ILE A 109 -6.02 11.16 -5.76
CA ILE A 109 -4.85 10.29 -5.73
C ILE A 109 -5.17 9.13 -4.78
N LYS A 110 -5.18 7.90 -5.29
CA LYS A 110 -5.57 6.74 -4.50
C LYS A 110 -4.65 5.54 -4.69
N SER A 111 -4.44 4.77 -3.63
CA SER A 111 -3.77 3.48 -3.67
C SER A 111 -4.75 2.35 -3.33
N SER A 112 -4.48 1.17 -3.89
CA SER A 112 -5.13 -0.08 -3.50
C SER A 112 -4.18 -1.24 -3.70
N SER A 113 -4.52 -2.40 -3.14
CA SER A 113 -3.79 -3.64 -3.40
C SER A 113 -4.16 -4.25 -4.77
N PRO A 114 -3.26 -5.01 -5.42
CA PRO A 114 -3.51 -5.63 -6.72
C PRO A 114 -4.67 -6.65 -6.73
N ASN A 115 -4.94 -7.29 -5.59
CA ASN A 115 -6.01 -8.30 -5.42
C ASN A 115 -7.42 -7.72 -5.43
N ASN A 116 -7.53 -6.43 -5.73
CA ASN A 116 -8.82 -5.79 -5.81
C ASN A 116 -9.54 -6.24 -7.09
N GLN A 117 -10.66 -6.98 -6.94
CA GLN A 117 -11.54 -7.31 -8.07
C GLN A 117 -11.99 -6.06 -8.84
N VAL A 118 -12.07 -4.91 -8.17
CA VAL A 118 -12.35 -3.60 -8.77
C VAL A 118 -11.17 -3.11 -9.60
N VAL A 119 -9.90 -3.37 -9.25
CA VAL A 119 -8.74 -3.00 -10.12
C VAL A 119 -8.75 -3.82 -11.42
N LEU A 120 -9.14 -5.09 -11.36
CA LEU A 120 -9.34 -5.93 -12.55
C LEU A 120 -10.51 -5.43 -13.42
N HIS A 121 -11.64 -5.02 -12.81
CA HIS A 121 -12.76 -4.39 -13.53
C HIS A 121 -12.46 -2.97 -14.03
N LEU A 122 -11.60 -2.21 -13.34
CA LEU A 122 -11.18 -0.85 -13.70
C LEU A 122 -10.09 -0.84 -14.78
N ARG A 123 -9.29 -1.90 -14.93
CA ARG A 123 -8.41 -2.08 -16.10
C ARG A 123 -9.21 -2.11 -17.41
N GLN A 124 -10.48 -2.49 -17.36
CA GLN A 124 -11.37 -2.54 -18.53
C GLN A 124 -12.11 -1.23 -18.81
N LYS A 125 -12.13 -0.27 -17.88
CA LYS A 125 -12.80 1.03 -18.05
C LYS A 125 -11.80 2.11 -18.50
N GLN A 126 -12.15 2.85 -19.54
CA GLN A 126 -11.46 4.11 -19.86
C GLN A 126 -11.77 5.13 -18.77
N THR A 127 -10.78 5.40 -17.91
CA THR A 127 -10.81 6.48 -16.93
C THR A 127 -9.75 7.51 -17.30
N ASN A 128 -9.98 8.79 -17.02
CA ASN A 128 -8.98 9.86 -17.14
C ASN A 128 -7.95 9.78 -15.98
N GLU A 129 -7.55 8.58 -15.57
CA GLU A 129 -6.66 8.32 -14.45
C GLU A 129 -5.29 7.89 -14.95
N LYS A 130 -4.23 8.50 -14.44
CA LYS A 130 -2.87 7.97 -14.61
C LYS A 130 -2.67 6.85 -13.59
N LYS A 131 -2.41 5.63 -14.08
CA LYS A 131 -2.14 4.45 -13.24
C LYS A 131 -0.64 4.23 -13.13
N ILE A 132 -0.17 4.05 -11.89
CA ILE A 132 1.23 3.71 -11.58
C ILE A 132 1.17 2.40 -10.81
N GLU A 133 1.81 1.37 -11.35
CA GLU A 133 1.87 0.06 -10.75
C GLU A 133 3.19 -0.08 -9.98
N LEU A 134 3.10 -0.56 -8.74
CA LEU A 134 4.23 -0.77 -7.86
C LEU A 134 4.26 -2.26 -7.53
N TYR A 135 5.06 -3.00 -8.30
CA TYR A 135 5.30 -4.43 -8.13
C TYR A 135 6.74 -4.63 -7.65
N GLY A 136 6.93 -5.59 -6.75
CA GLY A 136 8.25 -5.97 -6.27
C GLY A 136 8.88 -4.99 -5.27
N GLY A 137 10.11 -5.32 -4.88
CA GLY A 137 10.98 -4.46 -4.10
C GLY A 137 11.65 -3.38 -4.93
N PHE A 138 12.62 -2.71 -4.34
CA PHE A 138 13.45 -1.72 -5.03
C PHE A 138 14.15 -2.33 -6.25
N ASP A 139 14.23 -1.54 -7.32
CA ASP A 139 15.09 -1.87 -8.44
C ASP A 139 16.57 -1.72 -8.08
N LYS A 140 17.45 -1.99 -9.04
CA LYS A 140 18.90 -1.96 -8.80
C LYS A 140 19.40 -0.56 -8.38
N GLU A 141 18.90 0.49 -9.02
CA GLU A 141 19.33 1.87 -8.74
C GLU A 141 18.79 2.32 -7.38
N GLU A 142 17.53 2.00 -7.09
CA GLU A 142 16.90 2.25 -5.79
C GLU A 142 17.60 1.48 -4.65
N MET A 143 18.06 0.25 -4.90
CA MET A 143 18.82 -0.53 -3.92
C MET A 143 20.23 0.04 -3.67
N GLU A 144 20.94 0.47 -4.71
CA GLU A 144 22.24 1.13 -4.58
C GLU A 144 22.11 2.37 -3.68
N GLU A 145 21.13 3.24 -3.96
CA GLU A 145 20.81 4.41 -3.15
C GLU A 145 20.39 4.04 -1.71
N TRP A 146 19.60 2.97 -1.54
CA TRP A 146 19.19 2.52 -0.21
C TRP A 146 20.39 2.09 0.63
N TRP A 147 21.34 1.34 0.06
CA TRP A 147 22.56 0.96 0.76
C TRP A 147 23.43 2.15 1.11
N GLU A 148 23.60 3.11 0.18
CA GLU A 148 24.39 4.32 0.43
C GLU A 148 23.79 5.17 1.55
N LYS A 149 22.48 5.36 1.54
CA LYS A 149 21.75 6.13 2.54
C LYS A 149 21.84 5.56 3.95
N HIS A 150 21.89 4.23 4.08
CA HIS A 150 21.86 3.54 5.38
C HIS A 150 23.20 2.94 5.80
N ASN A 151 24.27 3.19 5.04
CA ASN A 151 25.66 2.83 5.34
C ASN A 151 26.06 3.10 6.81
N SER A 152 25.68 4.26 7.34
CA SER A 152 26.10 4.68 8.67
C SER A 152 25.40 3.94 9.81
N VAL A 153 24.27 3.30 9.52
CA VAL A 153 23.43 2.59 10.51
C VAL A 153 23.69 1.09 10.45
N LEU A 154 23.89 0.56 9.25
CA LEU A 154 24.07 -0.87 9.02
C LEU A 154 25.51 -1.32 9.32
N PRO A 155 25.71 -2.57 9.79
CA PRO A 155 27.06 -3.11 9.91
C PRO A 155 27.75 -3.15 8.54
N THR A 156 29.07 -3.09 8.52
CA THR A 156 29.83 -3.20 7.27
C THR A 156 29.61 -4.57 6.63
N MET A 157 29.02 -4.59 5.44
CA MET A 157 28.74 -5.81 4.67
C MET A 157 29.53 -5.82 3.36
N ASN A 158 30.06 -6.99 2.99
CA ASN A 158 30.61 -7.22 1.66
C ASN A 158 29.50 -7.46 0.63
N ASN A 159 29.85 -7.49 -0.66
CA ASN A 159 28.87 -7.63 -1.73
C ASN A 159 28.06 -8.94 -1.62
N GLN A 160 28.68 -10.07 -1.29
CA GLN A 160 27.95 -11.34 -1.14
C GLN A 160 26.92 -11.31 0.00
N GLN A 161 27.23 -10.59 1.08
CA GLN A 161 26.32 -10.39 2.20
C GLN A 161 25.14 -9.50 1.80
N LYS A 162 25.39 -8.43 1.04
CA LYS A 162 24.34 -7.58 0.48
C LYS A 162 23.43 -8.36 -0.47
N ASP A 163 24.02 -9.10 -1.42
CA ASP A 163 23.29 -9.96 -2.37
C ASP A 163 22.35 -10.92 -1.62
N ARG A 164 22.82 -11.50 -0.51
CA ARG A 164 22.02 -12.41 0.31
C ARG A 164 20.84 -11.71 1.00
N ILE A 165 21.02 -10.48 1.48
CA ILE A 165 19.94 -9.69 2.06
C ILE A 165 18.91 -9.30 1.00
N GLU A 166 19.38 -8.89 -0.18
CA GLU A 166 18.54 -8.57 -1.32
C GLU A 166 17.68 -9.77 -1.73
N ASP A 167 18.30 -10.95 -1.86
CA ASP A 167 17.60 -12.21 -2.16
C ASP A 167 16.55 -12.58 -1.10
N ILE A 168 16.89 -12.49 0.19
CA ILE A 168 15.97 -12.86 1.29
C ILE A 168 14.79 -11.89 1.38
N THR A 169 15.04 -10.60 1.20
CA THR A 169 14.02 -9.56 1.33
C THR A 169 13.22 -9.34 0.05
N GLY A 170 13.68 -9.86 -1.09
CA GLY A 170 13.15 -9.52 -2.41
C GLY A 170 13.22 -8.02 -2.69
N ASN A 171 14.19 -7.32 -2.08
CA ASN A 171 14.35 -5.87 -2.07
C ASN A 171 13.14 -5.09 -1.52
N ILE A 172 12.26 -5.74 -0.74
CA ILE A 172 11.02 -5.13 -0.29
C ILE A 172 11.31 -4.13 0.84
N PRO A 173 10.92 -2.85 0.72
CA PRO A 173 11.25 -1.81 1.71
C PRO A 173 10.81 -2.16 3.14
N LEU A 174 9.65 -2.79 3.29
CA LEU A 174 9.14 -3.24 4.59
C LEU A 174 10.09 -4.23 5.29
N PHE A 175 10.72 -5.12 4.53
CA PHE A 175 11.62 -6.13 5.06
C PHE A 175 13.03 -5.58 5.24
N LEU A 176 13.47 -4.73 4.32
CA LEU A 176 14.73 -4.00 4.45
C LEU A 176 14.74 -3.10 5.71
N ASN A 177 13.63 -2.45 6.04
CA ASN A 177 13.53 -1.60 7.23
C ASN A 177 13.73 -2.36 8.55
N VAL A 178 13.50 -3.66 8.59
CA VAL A 178 13.78 -4.49 9.78
C VAL A 178 15.25 -4.38 10.17
N LEU A 179 16.15 -4.29 9.18
CA LEU A 179 17.59 -4.16 9.42
C LEU A 179 17.97 -2.81 10.06
N LEU A 180 17.12 -1.80 9.92
CA LEU A 180 17.33 -0.46 10.47
C LEU A 180 16.80 -0.34 11.91
N GLU A 181 15.92 -1.24 12.34
CA GLU A 181 15.31 -1.23 13.67
C GLU A 181 16.20 -1.86 14.75
N SER A 182 17.25 -2.57 14.33
CA SER A 182 18.14 -3.33 15.20
C SER A 182 19.52 -2.71 15.33
N ASP A 183 20.01 -2.56 16.57
CA ASP A 183 21.43 -2.27 16.87
C ASP A 183 22.31 -3.51 16.65
N CYS A 184 22.24 -4.11 15.46
CA CYS A 184 22.99 -5.31 15.11
C CYS A 184 24.48 -4.99 15.02
N LYS A 185 25.30 -5.77 15.73
CA LYS A 185 26.74 -5.53 15.85
C LYS A 185 27.50 -6.00 14.61
N ASP A 186 26.99 -7.03 13.96
CA ASP A 186 27.55 -7.63 12.77
C ASP A 186 26.46 -8.20 11.84
N PHE A 187 26.91 -8.77 10.73
CA PHE A 187 26.03 -9.34 9.72
C PHE A 187 25.22 -10.55 10.21
N GLU A 188 25.79 -11.42 11.05
CA GLU A 188 25.10 -12.63 11.52
C GLU A 188 23.99 -12.27 12.50
N ASP A 189 24.25 -11.28 13.37
CA ASP A 189 23.23 -10.69 14.24
C ASP A 189 22.09 -10.05 13.41
N ALA A 190 22.42 -9.29 12.36
CA ALA A 190 21.45 -8.65 11.47
C ALA A 190 20.60 -9.67 10.71
N LEU A 191 21.25 -10.72 10.19
CA LEU A 191 20.59 -11.80 9.47
C LEU A 191 19.69 -12.61 10.41
N GLY A 192 20.17 -12.96 11.60
CA GLY A 192 19.38 -13.69 12.59
C GLY A 192 18.15 -12.91 13.06
N TYR A 193 18.28 -11.59 13.23
CA TYR A 193 17.15 -10.71 13.56
C TYR A 193 16.15 -10.64 12.40
N LEU A 194 16.65 -10.44 11.17
CA LEU A 194 15.81 -10.42 9.97
C LEU A 194 15.01 -11.72 9.84
N ASP A 195 15.66 -12.88 9.97
CA ASP A 195 15.01 -14.19 9.87
C ASP A 195 13.89 -14.34 10.92
N GLN A 196 14.14 -13.96 12.17
CA GLN A 196 13.12 -14.01 13.23
C GLN A 196 11.91 -13.12 12.92
N GLN A 197 12.16 -11.89 12.45
CA GLN A 197 11.09 -10.95 12.13
C GLN A 197 10.31 -11.38 10.89
N LEU A 198 10.99 -11.87 9.85
CA LEU A 198 10.36 -12.39 8.65
C LEU A 198 9.49 -13.61 8.98
N ILE A 199 10.01 -14.58 9.73
CA ILE A 199 9.24 -15.75 10.16
C ILE A 199 7.97 -15.29 10.89
N SER A 200 8.08 -14.41 11.87
CA SER A 200 6.90 -13.95 12.63
C SER A 200 5.87 -13.23 11.75
N LYS A 201 6.31 -12.38 10.81
CA LYS A 201 5.43 -11.62 9.91
C LYS A 201 4.79 -12.47 8.81
N ILE A 202 5.48 -13.51 8.35
CA ILE A 202 5.03 -14.36 7.23
C ILE A 202 4.23 -15.56 7.73
N GLN A 203 4.53 -16.09 8.92
CA GLN A 203 3.97 -17.32 9.45
C GLN A 203 2.44 -17.28 9.53
N GLU A 204 1.86 -16.25 10.13
CA GLU A 204 0.40 -16.14 10.27
C GLU A 204 -0.31 -16.03 8.91
N PRO A 205 0.08 -15.10 8.00
CA PRO A 205 -0.47 -15.06 6.64
C PRO A 205 -0.36 -16.38 5.89
N MET A 206 0.80 -17.05 5.97
CA MET A 206 1.02 -18.31 5.26
C MET A 206 0.23 -19.47 5.85
N THR A 207 0.07 -19.52 7.17
CA THR A 207 -0.75 -20.54 7.84
C THR A 207 -2.22 -20.35 7.48
N ASN A 208 -2.73 -19.11 7.58
CA ASN A 208 -4.10 -18.78 7.21
C ASN A 208 -4.39 -19.07 5.72
N PHE A 209 -3.44 -18.78 4.84
CA PHE A 209 -3.56 -19.14 3.42
C PHE A 209 -3.58 -20.66 3.21
N SER A 210 -2.69 -21.39 3.89
CA SER A 210 -2.62 -22.86 3.80
C SER A 210 -3.91 -23.53 4.30
N ASP A 211 -4.51 -23.02 5.37
CA ASP A 211 -5.74 -23.54 5.96
C ASP A 211 -6.98 -23.24 5.10
N THR A 212 -6.94 -22.17 4.31
CA THR A 212 -8.02 -21.81 3.38
C THR A 212 -7.94 -22.54 2.04
N ILE A 213 -6.83 -23.21 1.73
CA ILE A 213 -6.68 -24.03 0.52
C ILE A 213 -7.43 -25.37 0.70
N PRO A 214 -8.46 -25.65 -0.13
CA PRO A 214 -9.13 -26.96 -0.12
C PRO A 214 -8.14 -28.08 -0.44
N GLU A 215 -8.31 -29.26 0.17
CA GLU A 215 -7.36 -30.37 0.05
C GLU A 215 -7.01 -30.75 -1.41
N ARG A 216 -8.01 -30.69 -2.31
CA ARG A 216 -7.85 -30.89 -3.76
C ARG A 216 -6.91 -29.89 -4.48
N ARG A 217 -6.55 -28.78 -3.83
CA ARG A 217 -5.69 -27.71 -4.36
C ARG A 217 -4.31 -27.66 -3.69
N ARG A 218 -4.04 -28.52 -2.70
CA ARG A 218 -2.72 -28.57 -2.03
C ARG A 218 -1.58 -28.91 -2.98
N GLU A 219 -1.78 -29.90 -3.87
CA GLU A 219 -0.77 -30.26 -4.88
C GLU A 219 -0.50 -29.12 -5.86
N PHE A 220 -1.54 -28.38 -6.25
CA PHE A 220 -1.41 -27.17 -7.08
C PHE A 220 -0.63 -26.06 -6.36
N HIS A 221 -0.87 -25.86 -5.06
CA HIS A 221 -0.13 -24.90 -4.24
C HIS A 221 1.35 -25.31 -4.10
N VAL A 222 1.64 -26.58 -3.83
CA VAL A 222 3.04 -27.08 -3.74
C VAL A 222 3.79 -26.88 -5.05
N ASN A 223 3.17 -27.21 -6.18
CA ASN A 223 3.76 -27.01 -7.51
C ASN A 223 4.03 -25.51 -7.79
N LEU A 224 3.11 -24.64 -7.36
CA LEU A 224 3.26 -23.20 -7.50
C LEU A 224 4.40 -22.65 -6.62
N MET A 225 4.41 -22.98 -5.33
CA MET A 225 5.49 -22.59 -4.42
C MET A 225 6.86 -23.09 -4.91
N SER A 226 6.90 -24.30 -5.48
CA SER A 226 8.10 -24.83 -6.12
C SER A 226 8.55 -24.01 -7.34
N SER A 227 7.61 -23.44 -8.11
CA SER A 227 7.94 -22.58 -9.24
C SER A 227 8.55 -21.22 -8.80
N PHE A 228 8.10 -20.65 -7.67
CA PHE A 228 8.73 -19.47 -7.06
C PHE A 228 10.17 -19.75 -6.65
N LEU A 229 10.39 -20.83 -5.90
CA LEU A 229 11.72 -21.22 -5.44
C LEU A 229 12.70 -21.53 -6.58
N THR A 230 12.19 -21.88 -7.76
CA THR A 230 13.01 -22.27 -8.92
C THR A 230 13.00 -21.25 -10.06
N LYS A 231 12.34 -20.08 -9.88
CA LYS A 231 12.15 -19.05 -10.91
C LYS A 231 11.64 -19.62 -12.24
N LYS A 232 10.73 -20.60 -12.17
CA LYS A 232 10.13 -21.27 -13.35
C LYS A 232 8.80 -20.62 -13.73
N CYS A 233 8.32 -20.92 -14.94
CA CYS A 233 6.97 -20.55 -15.34
C CYS A 233 5.94 -21.16 -14.38
N PRO A 234 4.89 -20.40 -13.99
CA PRO A 234 3.78 -20.98 -13.24
C PRO A 234 3.12 -22.06 -14.09
N PRO A 235 2.73 -23.21 -13.51
CA PRO A 235 1.94 -24.22 -14.23
C PRO A 235 0.63 -23.61 -14.80
N SER A 236 -0.01 -24.23 -15.79
CA SER A 236 -1.25 -23.69 -16.35
C SER A 236 -2.44 -23.88 -15.40
N GLY A 237 -3.34 -22.88 -15.30
CA GLY A 237 -4.61 -23.00 -14.57
C GLY A 237 -4.72 -22.19 -13.27
N TYR A 238 -3.74 -21.33 -12.95
CA TYR A 238 -3.84 -20.41 -11.82
C TYR A 238 -4.61 -19.14 -12.17
N GLY A 239 -5.49 -18.74 -11.25
CA GLY A 239 -6.14 -17.43 -11.20
C GLY A 239 -5.51 -16.53 -10.14
N VAL A 240 -5.91 -15.25 -10.13
CA VAL A 240 -5.34 -14.21 -9.24
C VAL A 240 -5.43 -14.58 -7.75
N ASP A 241 -6.46 -15.34 -7.36
CA ASP A 241 -6.71 -15.79 -5.99
C ASP A 241 -5.83 -16.96 -5.54
N ASP A 242 -5.08 -17.57 -6.46
CA ASP A 242 -4.17 -18.67 -6.13
C ASP A 242 -2.79 -18.18 -5.66
N PHE A 243 -2.59 -16.85 -5.62
CA PHE A 243 -1.35 -16.19 -5.22
C PHE A 243 -1.58 -15.23 -4.05
N ASP A 244 -0.62 -15.19 -3.13
CA ASP A 244 -0.51 -14.07 -2.22
C ASP A 244 0.40 -12.99 -2.82
N HIS A 245 -0.19 -12.01 -3.50
CA HIS A 245 0.53 -10.90 -4.15
C HIS A 245 1.29 -9.98 -3.19
N ARG A 246 1.15 -10.21 -1.88
CA ARG A 246 1.98 -9.56 -0.86
C ARG A 246 3.40 -10.11 -0.84
N PHE A 247 3.59 -11.36 -1.26
CA PHE A 247 4.86 -12.08 -1.21
C PHE A 247 5.34 -12.56 -2.59
N PHE A 248 4.41 -12.75 -3.53
CA PHE A 248 4.68 -13.41 -4.80
C PHE A 248 4.07 -12.67 -5.98
N TYR A 249 4.75 -12.55 -7.11
CA TYR A 249 4.16 -11.93 -8.31
C TYR A 249 4.64 -12.59 -9.60
N ILE A 250 3.98 -12.27 -10.71
CA ILE A 250 4.35 -12.76 -12.04
C ILE A 250 4.79 -11.57 -12.88
N GLU A 251 6.00 -11.65 -13.41
CA GLU A 251 6.58 -10.71 -14.37
C GLU A 251 7.15 -11.52 -15.54
N ASP A 252 6.89 -11.10 -16.78
CA ASP A 252 7.38 -11.78 -17.99
C ASP A 252 7.14 -13.30 -18.04
N LYS A 253 6.03 -13.77 -17.45
CA LYS A 253 5.63 -15.19 -17.32
C LYS A 253 6.52 -16.01 -16.37
N LEU A 254 7.36 -15.37 -15.58
CA LEU A 254 8.16 -15.98 -14.54
C LEU A 254 7.52 -15.70 -13.18
N CYS A 255 7.69 -16.65 -12.25
CA CYS A 255 7.28 -16.52 -10.87
C CYS A 255 8.42 -15.92 -10.04
N HIS A 256 8.11 -14.81 -9.35
CA HIS A 256 9.01 -14.08 -8.46
C HIS A 256 8.49 -14.09 -7.03
#